data_AF-A0A496WY15-F1
#
_entry.id   AF-A0A496WY15-F1
#
_cell.length_a   1.000
_cell.length_b   1.000
_cell.length_c   1.000
_cell.angle_alpha   90.00
_cell.angle_beta   90.00
_cell.angle_gamma   90.00
#
_symmetry.space_group_name_H-M   'P 1'
#
loop_
_entity.id
_entity.type
_entity.pdbx_description
1 polymer ?
#
loop_
_entity_poly.entity_id
_entity_poly.type
_entity_poly.pdbx_seq_one_letter_code
_entity_poly.pdbx_strand_id
1 'polypeptide(L)'
;MDYQPLLDALGEVPALHNWARLLPEQTHQRLDPARWGDLAQWQQALDKLPELQPGTLHLKDSIQIGRAADCSDEQREQLKKALMGLHPWRKGPYELFGLNIDTEWRSDWKWQRLLPAIESLKDRLVLDIGCGNGYHCWRMLGEGARRVIGI
;
A
#
# COMPACT_ATOMS: atom_id res chain seq x y z
N MET A 1 -6.11 -3.68 -13.15
CA MET A 1 -5.02 -4.11 -12.25
C MET A 1 -4.74 -5.58 -12.54
N ASP A 2 -3.47 -5.97 -12.69
CA ASP A 2 -3.08 -7.35 -12.91
C ASP A 2 -2.79 -8.04 -11.56
N TYR A 3 -3.54 -9.10 -11.26
CA TYR A 3 -3.40 -9.87 -10.01
C TYR A 3 -2.57 -11.15 -10.20
N GLN A 4 -2.09 -11.46 -11.40
CA GLN A 4 -1.35 -12.69 -11.66
C GLN A 4 -0.15 -12.89 -10.72
N PRO A 5 0.68 -11.87 -10.43
CA PRO A 5 1.79 -12.03 -9.49
C PRO A 5 1.36 -12.46 -8.09
N LEU A 6 0.17 -12.00 -7.62
CA LEU A 6 -0.40 -12.42 -6.34
C LEU A 6 -0.93 -13.86 -6.41
N LEU A 7 -1.60 -14.23 -7.50
CA LEU A 7 -2.16 -15.57 -7.67
C LEU A 7 -1.06 -16.64 -7.75
N ASP A 8 0.02 -16.37 -8.50
CA ASP A 8 1.19 -17.26 -8.58
C ASP A 8 1.81 -17.45 -7.20
N ALA A 9 2.02 -16.33 -6.50
CA ALA A 9 2.48 -16.25 -5.13
C ALA A 9 1.65 -17.09 -4.14
N LEU A 10 0.32 -17.07 -4.24
CA LEU A 10 -0.57 -17.87 -3.40
C LEU A 10 -0.56 -19.35 -3.82
N GLY A 11 -0.37 -19.63 -5.12
CA GLY A 11 -0.21 -20.97 -5.69
C GLY A 11 1.04 -21.71 -5.18
N GLU A 12 2.04 -21.00 -4.67
CA GLU A 12 3.21 -21.62 -4.03
C GLU A 12 2.93 -22.12 -2.60
N VAL A 13 1.80 -21.71 -2.00
CA VAL A 13 1.45 -22.06 -0.62
C VAL A 13 0.23 -23.00 -0.63
N PRO A 14 0.39 -24.31 -0.38
CA PRO A 14 -0.71 -25.28 -0.48
C PRO A 14 -1.97 -24.91 0.32
N ALA A 15 -1.78 -24.33 1.51
CA ALA A 15 -2.90 -23.88 2.35
C ALA A 15 -3.75 -22.75 1.73
N LEU A 16 -3.23 -22.05 0.73
CA LEU A 16 -3.89 -20.90 0.09
C LEU A 16 -4.44 -21.21 -1.30
N HIS A 17 -4.24 -22.42 -1.83
CA HIS A 17 -4.70 -22.80 -3.18
C HIS A 17 -6.20 -22.57 -3.37
N ASN A 18 -7.00 -22.94 -2.37
CA ASN A 18 -8.46 -22.73 -2.42
C ASN A 18 -8.81 -21.25 -2.50
N TRP A 19 -8.11 -20.41 -1.74
CA TRP A 19 -8.36 -18.97 -1.78
C TRP A 19 -7.90 -18.36 -3.10
N ALA A 20 -6.73 -18.75 -3.61
CA ALA A 20 -6.21 -18.30 -4.91
C ALA A 20 -7.20 -18.58 -6.05
N ARG A 21 -7.89 -19.72 -6.02
CA ARG A 21 -8.94 -20.07 -7.01
C ARG A 21 -10.17 -19.17 -6.94
N LEU A 22 -10.53 -18.70 -5.75
CA LEU A 22 -11.73 -17.88 -5.53
C LEU A 22 -11.45 -16.38 -5.74
N LEU A 23 -10.21 -15.95 -5.55
CA LEU A 23 -9.82 -14.55 -5.51
C LEU A 23 -10.17 -13.75 -6.79
N PRO A 24 -10.00 -14.28 -8.03
CA PRO A 24 -10.35 -13.53 -9.24
C PRO A 24 -11.82 -13.13 -9.27
N GLU A 25 -12.72 -14.07 -9.01
CA GLU A 25 -14.16 -13.83 -8.99
C GLU A 25 -14.56 -12.89 -7.84
N GLN A 26 -14.01 -13.12 -6.64
CA GLN A 26 -14.25 -12.26 -5.48
C GLN A 26 -13.82 -10.81 -5.75
N THR A 27 -12.68 -10.63 -6.41
CA THR A 27 -12.14 -9.31 -6.74
C THR A 27 -13.00 -8.61 -7.78
N HIS A 28 -13.39 -9.32 -8.84
CA HIS A 28 -14.26 -8.79 -9.88
C HIS A 28 -15.60 -8.31 -9.29
N GLN A 29 -16.24 -9.10 -8.43
CA GLN A 29 -17.51 -8.74 -7.78
C GLN A 29 -17.40 -7.58 -6.78
N ARG A 30 -16.22 -7.39 -6.16
CA ARG A 30 -16.01 -6.39 -5.10
C ARG A 30 -15.51 -5.05 -5.61
N LEU A 31 -14.80 -5.04 -6.74
CA LEU A 31 -14.25 -3.84 -7.38
C LEU A 31 -15.05 -3.37 -8.60
N ASP A 32 -16.32 -3.76 -8.69
CA ASP A 32 -17.22 -3.29 -9.74
C ASP A 32 -17.51 -1.78 -9.58
N PRO A 33 -17.13 -0.92 -10.55
CA PRO A 33 -17.43 0.51 -10.52
C PRO A 33 -18.92 0.83 -10.43
N ALA A 34 -19.81 -0.05 -10.92
CA ALA A 34 -21.26 0.12 -10.81
C ALA A 34 -21.74 0.09 -9.35
N ARG A 35 -20.95 -0.50 -8.45
CA ARG A 35 -21.27 -0.63 -7.02
C ARG A 35 -20.71 0.51 -6.18
N TRP A 36 -19.64 1.17 -6.64
CA TRP A 36 -18.91 2.18 -5.86
C TRP A 36 -18.70 3.45 -6.67
N GLY A 37 -19.55 4.46 -6.43
CA GLY A 37 -19.55 5.72 -7.20
C GLY A 37 -18.20 6.46 -7.21
N ASP A 38 -17.46 6.41 -6.10
CA ASP A 38 -16.17 7.09 -5.97
C ASP A 38 -15.02 6.35 -6.70
N LEU A 39 -15.19 5.06 -7.02
CA LEU A 39 -14.11 4.22 -7.57
C LEU A 39 -13.61 4.78 -8.91
N ALA A 40 -14.51 5.31 -9.74
CA ALA A 40 -14.15 5.94 -11.00
C ALA A 40 -13.28 7.20 -10.78
N GLN A 41 -13.61 8.01 -9.78
CA GLN A 41 -12.83 9.21 -9.44
C GLN A 41 -11.44 8.82 -8.89
N TRP A 42 -11.36 7.82 -8.02
CA TRP A 42 -10.08 7.33 -7.51
C TRP A 42 -9.23 6.71 -8.61
N GLN A 43 -9.81 5.96 -9.55
CA GLN A 43 -9.08 5.43 -10.70
C GLN A 43 -8.49 6.57 -11.53
N GLN A 44 -9.25 7.63 -11.83
CA GLN A 44 -8.74 8.80 -12.54
C GLN A 44 -7.61 9.52 -11.78
N ALA A 45 -7.64 9.53 -10.45
CA ALA A 45 -6.56 10.09 -9.64
C ALA A 45 -5.30 9.21 -9.74
N LEU A 46 -5.44 7.88 -9.72
CA LEU A 46 -4.34 6.94 -9.93
C LEU A 46 -3.73 7.06 -11.33
N ASP A 47 -4.55 7.18 -12.36
CA ASP A 47 -4.09 7.33 -13.76
C ASP A 47 -3.31 8.63 -14.00
N LYS A 48 -3.46 9.62 -13.12
CA LYS A 48 -2.73 10.90 -13.16
C LYS A 48 -1.40 10.87 -12.41
N LEU A 49 -1.09 9.79 -11.70
CA LEU A 49 0.20 9.67 -11.02
C LEU A 49 1.33 9.71 -12.06
N PRO A 50 2.37 10.53 -11.84
CA PRO A 50 3.53 10.53 -12.73
C PRO A 50 4.31 9.23 -12.57
N GLU A 51 4.90 8.75 -13.67
CA GLU A 51 5.90 7.69 -13.61
C GLU A 51 7.17 8.24 -12.96
N LEU A 52 7.48 7.75 -11.77
CA LEU A 52 8.64 8.15 -10.98
C LEU A 52 9.46 6.94 -10.57
N GLN A 53 10.78 7.10 -10.55
CA GLN A 53 11.72 6.07 -10.11
C GLN A 53 12.35 6.51 -8.80
N PRO A 54 12.04 5.87 -7.67
CA PRO A 54 12.60 6.27 -6.38
C PRO A 54 14.08 5.89 -6.29
N GLY A 55 14.94 6.84 -5.92
CA GLY A 55 16.35 6.56 -5.64
C GLY A 55 16.56 5.85 -4.29
N THR A 56 15.56 5.89 -3.40
CA THR A 56 15.61 5.26 -2.07
C THR A 56 14.24 4.71 -1.65
N LEU A 57 14.25 3.66 -0.84
CA LEU A 57 13.06 3.03 -0.27
C LEU A 57 13.31 2.74 1.21
N HIS A 58 12.63 3.44 2.10
CA HIS A 58 12.67 3.19 3.53
C HIS A 58 11.29 2.77 4.00
N LEU A 59 11.18 1.53 4.49
CA LEU A 59 9.91 0.94 4.96
C LEU A 59 9.96 0.49 6.43
N LYS A 60 11.16 0.40 7.01
CA LYS A 60 11.36 -0.16 8.34
C LYS A 60 10.99 0.84 9.43
N ASP A 61 11.70 1.97 9.50
CA ASP A 61 11.51 2.97 10.56
C ASP A 61 10.40 3.98 10.23
N SER A 62 10.25 4.31 8.95
CA SER A 62 9.22 5.17 8.36
C SER A 62 8.77 4.59 7.02
N ILE A 63 7.77 5.20 6.37
CA ILE A 63 7.49 4.97 4.94
C ILE A 63 7.94 6.20 4.17
N GLN A 64 9.11 6.09 3.54
CA GLN A 64 9.68 7.10 2.67
C GLN A 64 10.06 6.45 1.33
N ILE A 65 9.53 7.00 0.25
CA ILE A 65 9.75 6.51 -1.12
C ILE A 65 10.30 7.65 -1.96
N GLY A 66 11.55 7.51 -2.41
CA GLY A 66 12.26 8.54 -3.15
C GLY A 66 12.55 9.80 -2.34
N ARG A 67 13.24 10.75 -2.98
CA ARG A 67 13.57 12.07 -2.45
C ARG A 67 13.06 13.15 -3.40
N ALA A 68 13.00 14.39 -2.93
CA ALA A 68 12.64 15.54 -3.77
C ALA A 68 13.52 15.69 -5.02
N ALA A 69 14.79 15.26 -4.95
CA ALA A 69 15.73 15.29 -6.07
C ALA A 69 15.49 14.20 -7.13
N ASP A 70 14.65 13.19 -6.83
CA ASP A 70 14.35 12.09 -7.75
C ASP A 70 13.22 12.44 -8.74
N CYS A 71 12.66 13.66 -8.67
CA CYS A 71 11.65 14.14 -9.59
C CYS A 71 11.77 15.66 -9.83
N SER A 72 11.22 16.14 -10.95
CA SER A 72 11.12 17.58 -11.19
C SER A 72 10.02 18.23 -10.33
N ASP A 73 10.05 19.55 -10.20
CA ASP A 73 9.02 20.29 -9.47
C ASP A 73 7.64 20.12 -10.10
N GLU A 74 7.56 20.05 -11.44
CA GLU A 74 6.32 19.77 -12.18
C GLU A 74 5.77 18.38 -11.88
N GLN A 75 6.64 17.35 -11.90
CA GLN A 75 6.26 15.99 -11.55
C GLN A 75 5.80 15.90 -10.09
N ARG A 76 6.49 16.60 -9.17
CA ARG A 76 6.11 16.63 -7.75
C ARG A 76 4.75 17.31 -7.56
N GLU A 77 4.47 18.38 -8.28
CA GLU A 77 3.16 19.04 -8.23
C GLU A 77 2.05 18.17 -8.85
N GLN A 78 2.35 17.43 -9.93
CA GLN A 78 1.43 16.45 -10.49
C GLN A 78 1.12 15.33 -9.49
N LEU A 79 2.16 14.76 -8.85
CA LEU A 79 2.02 13.76 -7.79
C LEU A 79 1.13 14.29 -6.67
N LYS A 80 1.38 15.51 -6.18
CA LYS A 80 0.57 16.14 -5.12
C LYS A 80 -0.91 16.24 -5.52
N LYS A 81 -1.21 16.74 -6.72
CA LYS A 81 -2.60 16.86 -7.21
C LYS A 81 -3.30 15.51 -7.32
N ALA A 82 -2.60 14.49 -7.81
CA ALA A 82 -3.13 13.13 -7.90
C ALA A 82 -3.43 12.56 -6.50
N LEU A 83 -2.48 12.67 -5.55
CA LEU A 83 -2.65 12.22 -4.16
C LEU A 83 -3.80 12.94 -3.44
N MET A 84 -4.02 14.22 -3.74
CA MET A 84 -5.14 14.99 -3.18
C MET A 84 -6.50 14.43 -3.64
N GLY A 85 -6.57 13.87 -4.84
CA GLY A 85 -7.76 13.18 -5.36
C GLY A 85 -8.10 11.87 -4.64
N LEU A 86 -7.19 11.39 -3.78
CA LEU A 86 -7.36 10.19 -2.94
C LEU A 86 -7.68 10.52 -1.48
N HIS A 87 -7.97 11.79 -1.15
CA HIS A 87 -8.45 12.13 0.18
C HIS A 87 -9.78 11.42 0.51
N PRO A 88 -10.03 11.11 1.79
CA PRO A 88 -9.20 11.41 2.96
C PRO A 88 -8.11 10.36 3.25
N TRP A 89 -6.89 10.83 3.53
CA TRP A 89 -5.79 9.99 4.02
C TRP A 89 -5.84 9.80 5.53
N ARG A 90 -6.25 8.60 5.97
CA ARG A 90 -6.48 8.33 7.40
C ARG A 90 -5.27 7.74 8.14
N LYS A 91 -4.57 6.75 7.60
CA LYS A 91 -3.45 6.08 8.29
C LYS A 91 -2.10 6.46 7.65
N GLY A 92 -1.08 6.77 8.45
CA GLY A 92 0.20 7.26 7.97
C GLY A 92 1.17 7.59 9.12
N PRO A 93 2.17 8.46 8.91
CA PRO A 93 2.39 9.30 7.72
C PRO A 93 3.14 8.60 6.59
N TYR A 94 3.13 9.20 5.40
CA TYR A 94 3.99 8.81 4.26
C TYR A 94 4.84 10.00 3.81
N GLU A 95 6.05 9.73 3.33
CA GLU A 95 6.86 10.70 2.58
C GLU A 95 7.13 10.16 1.17
N LEU A 96 6.61 10.84 0.14
CA LEU A 96 6.74 10.42 -1.26
C LEU A 96 7.42 11.52 -2.06
N PHE A 97 8.64 11.28 -2.53
CA PHE A 97 9.41 12.23 -3.35
C PHE A 97 9.48 13.64 -2.73
N GLY A 98 9.69 13.68 -1.40
CA GLY A 98 9.72 14.92 -0.60
C GLY A 98 8.36 15.52 -0.25
N LEU A 99 7.25 14.92 -0.67
CA LEU A 99 5.91 15.29 -0.21
C LEU A 99 5.55 14.55 1.07
N ASN A 100 5.26 15.29 2.13
CA ASN A 100 4.74 14.74 3.37
C ASN A 100 3.22 14.60 3.29
N ILE A 101 2.73 13.37 3.39
CA ILE A 101 1.31 13.05 3.57
C ILE A 101 1.07 12.93 5.07
N ASP A 102 0.69 14.04 5.69
CA ASP A 102 0.23 14.05 7.07
C ASP A 102 -1.21 13.54 7.13
N THR A 103 -1.39 12.46 7.89
CA THR A 103 -2.64 11.70 7.91
C THR A 103 -3.34 11.86 9.24
N GLU A 104 -4.66 11.63 9.27
CA GLU A 104 -5.46 11.70 10.50
C GLU A 104 -4.84 10.94 11.69
N TRP A 105 -4.27 9.76 11.44
CA TRP A 105 -3.71 8.88 12.46
C TRP A 105 -2.20 8.74 12.35
N ARG A 106 -1.51 8.99 13.48
CA ARG A 106 -0.13 8.57 13.76
C ARG A 106 -0.04 7.06 13.91
N SER A 107 -0.15 6.39 12.78
CA SER A 107 -0.16 4.92 12.67
C SER A 107 1.22 4.34 12.95
N ASP A 108 2.27 5.14 12.79
CA ASP A 108 3.63 4.91 13.24
C ASP A 108 3.73 4.74 14.76
N TRP A 109 3.03 5.55 15.56
CA TRP A 109 3.06 5.42 17.02
C TRP A 109 2.40 4.12 17.50
N LYS A 110 1.32 3.69 16.83
CA LYS A 110 0.73 2.37 17.09
C LYS A 110 1.73 1.28 16.75
N TRP A 111 2.41 1.39 15.61
CA TRP A 111 3.40 0.42 15.17
C TRP A 111 4.58 0.29 16.13
N GLN A 112 5.17 1.41 16.56
CA GLN A 112 6.29 1.44 17.51
C GLN A 112 5.95 0.76 18.84
N ARG A 113 4.70 0.92 19.32
CA ARG A 113 4.24 0.23 20.54
C ARG A 113 4.00 -1.26 20.32
N LEU A 114 3.54 -1.66 19.14
CA LEU A 114 3.22 -3.06 18.81
C LEU A 114 4.46 -3.90 18.52
N LEU A 115 5.41 -3.35 17.77
CA LEU A 115 6.57 -4.07 17.25
C LEU A 115 7.38 -4.86 18.32
N PRO A 116 7.70 -4.31 19.51
CA PRO A 116 8.44 -5.08 20.52
C PRO A 116 7.62 -6.20 21.18
N ALA A 117 6.30 -6.21 21.00
CA ALA A 117 5.38 -7.17 21.62
C ALA A 117 4.97 -8.32 20.68
N ILE A 118 5.41 -8.31 19.42
CA ILE A 118 5.10 -9.36 18.44
C ILE A 118 6.34 -10.20 18.12
N GLU A 119 6.12 -11.43 17.64
CA GLU A 119 7.20 -12.24 17.12
C GLU A 119 7.84 -11.59 15.88
N SER A 120 9.13 -11.85 15.66
CA SER A 120 9.86 -11.40 14.47
C SER A 120 9.07 -11.72 13.19
N LEU A 121 8.85 -10.70 12.35
CA LEU A 121 8.11 -10.83 11.10
C LEU A 121 8.95 -11.41 9.95
N LYS A 122 10.27 -11.56 10.15
CA LYS A 122 11.18 -12.12 9.15
C LYS A 122 10.63 -13.41 8.52
N ASP A 123 10.58 -13.42 7.19
CA ASP A 123 10.14 -14.52 6.34
C ASP A 123 8.68 -14.98 6.52
N ARG A 124 7.86 -14.22 7.28
CA ARG A 124 6.46 -14.57 7.52
C ARG A 124 5.55 -14.20 6.34
N LEU A 125 4.50 -15.00 6.19
CA LEU A 125 3.31 -14.62 5.43
C LEU A 125 2.30 -14.02 6.41
N VAL A 126 1.88 -12.78 6.17
CA VAL A 126 1.02 -12.03 7.08
C VAL A 126 -0.28 -11.61 6.40
N LEU A 127 -1.39 -11.70 7.12
CA LEU A 127 -2.69 -11.15 6.74
C LEU A 127 -3.04 -9.99 7.68
N ASP A 128 -3.27 -8.80 7.13
CA ASP A 128 -3.73 -7.62 7.88
C ASP A 128 -5.21 -7.35 7.56
N ILE A 129 -6.08 -7.62 8.54
CA ILE A 129 -7.54 -7.50 8.38
C ILE A 129 -7.97 -6.07 8.73
N GLY A 130 -8.67 -5.40 7.81
CA GLY A 130 -9.03 -4.00 7.98
C GLY A 130 -7.82 -3.08 7.79
N CYS A 131 -6.96 -3.41 6.81
CA CYS A 131 -5.67 -2.74 6.62
C CYS A 131 -5.84 -1.25 6.26
N GLY A 132 -7.01 -0.83 5.77
CA GLY A 132 -7.24 0.53 5.29
C GLY A 132 -6.37 0.80 4.07
N ASN A 133 -5.62 1.91 4.06
CA ASN A 133 -4.70 2.24 2.97
C ASN A 133 -3.37 1.44 2.99
N GLY A 134 -3.25 0.42 3.85
CA GLY A 134 -2.11 -0.50 3.84
C GLY A 134 -0.85 0.01 4.54
N TYR A 135 -0.92 1.09 5.32
CA TYR A 135 0.24 1.61 6.07
C TYR A 135 1.00 0.52 6.83
N HIS A 136 0.29 -0.30 7.63
CA HIS A 136 0.93 -1.36 8.41
C HIS A 136 1.45 -2.51 7.54
N CYS A 137 0.87 -2.76 6.36
CA CYS A 137 1.40 -3.76 5.42
C CYS A 137 2.83 -3.41 4.98
N TRP A 138 3.08 -2.14 4.64
CA TRP A 138 4.41 -1.67 4.28
C TRP A 138 5.41 -1.77 5.43
N ARG A 139 4.97 -1.45 6.66
CA ARG A 139 5.82 -1.55 7.85
C ARG A 139 6.20 -3.01 8.15
N MET A 140 5.24 -3.94 8.03
CA MET A 140 5.50 -5.37 8.16
C MET A 140 6.50 -5.87 7.10
N LEU A 141 6.39 -5.39 5.85
CA LEU A 141 7.37 -5.68 4.80
C LEU A 141 8.75 -5.11 5.15
N GLY A 142 8.82 -3.90 5.71
CA GLY A 142 10.07 -3.28 6.20
C GLY A 142 10.75 -4.06 7.35
N GLU A 143 9.98 -4.82 8.13
CA GLU A 143 10.49 -5.76 9.15
C GLU A 143 10.85 -7.15 8.60
N GLY A 144 10.85 -7.31 7.27
CA GLY A 144 11.30 -8.52 6.60
C GLY A 144 10.23 -9.60 6.44
N ALA A 145 8.94 -9.26 6.55
CA ALA A 145 7.88 -10.17 6.16
C ALA A 145 8.09 -10.61 4.71
N ARG A 146 7.99 -11.92 4.44
CA ARG A 146 8.09 -12.47 3.09
C ARG A 146 6.98 -11.93 2.21
N ARG A 147 5.78 -11.80 2.77
CA ARG A 147 4.61 -11.24 2.07
C ARG A 147 3.57 -10.78 3.08
N VAL A 148 2.92 -9.67 2.75
CA VAL A 148 1.81 -9.13 3.52
C VAL A 148 0.63 -8.95 2.59
N ILE A 149 -0.54 -9.42 3.00
CA ILE A 149 -1.79 -9.25 2.26
C ILE A 149 -2.75 -8.49 3.15
N GLY A 150 -3.27 -7.37 2.66
CA GLY A 150 -4.26 -6.56 3.36
C GLY A 150 -5.65 -6.76 2.75
N ILE A 151 -6.69 -6.84 3.58
CA ILE A 151 -8.10 -6.89 3.17
C ILE A 151 -8.97 -5.89 3.93
#